data_AF-H1LFD0-F1
#
_entry.id   AF-H1LFD0-F1
#
_cell.length_a   1.000
_cell.length_b   1.000
_cell.length_c   1.000
_cell.angle_alpha   90.00
_cell.angle_beta   90.00
_cell.angle_gamma   90.00
#
_symmetry.space_group_name_H-M   'P 1'
#
loop_
_entity.id
_entity.type
_entity.pdbx_description
1 polymer ?
#
loop_
_entity_poly.entity_id
_entity_poly.type
_entity_poly.pdbx_seq_one_letter_code
_entity_poly.pdbx_strand_id
1 'polypeptide(L)'
;MELTIKELADELAVSKTAIRKHMDDKFRSTYTIKKGNKILIKDEGIELLKGQFKNQGATNTRKAEKETANETVAKDNRDQSHLLAEQLEDQRKQIEEKDKQIAELHQLLDQSQRLQLDVQNKLKQLENKSGNSTQTKTIEQTPTEHQSEDNIPDNYQPTSAGDGRFESTGRKKHWWQFGR
;
A
#
# COMPACT_ATOMS: atom_id res chain seq x y z
N MET A 1 1.00 22.37 -56.53
CA MET A 1 1.44 23.59 -55.83
C MET A 1 2.41 23.17 -54.73
N GLU A 2 3.18 24.12 -54.21
CA GLU A 2 4.12 23.85 -53.12
C GLU A 2 3.97 24.98 -52.11
N LEU A 3 3.60 24.65 -50.87
CA LEU A 3 3.46 25.63 -49.81
C LEU A 3 4.59 25.48 -48.81
N THR A 4 5.03 26.59 -48.25
CA THR A 4 5.95 26.57 -47.13
C THR A 4 5.23 26.20 -45.84
N ILE A 5 5.96 25.67 -44.86
CA ILE A 5 5.41 25.42 -43.50
C ILE A 5 4.76 26.68 -42.91
N LYS A 6 5.23 27.88 -43.27
CA LYS A 6 4.66 29.14 -42.81
C LYS A 6 3.28 29.38 -43.43
N GLU A 7 3.17 29.30 -44.74
CA GLU A 7 1.89 29.52 -45.44
C GLU A 7 0.86 28.45 -45.04
N LEU A 8 1.29 27.19 -44.89
CA LEU A 8 0.42 26.11 -44.44
C LEU A 8 -0.06 26.32 -42.99
N ALA A 9 0.79 26.87 -42.12
CA ALA A 9 0.42 27.23 -40.75
C ALA A 9 -0.62 28.34 -40.71
N ASP A 10 -0.41 29.37 -41.54
CA ASP A 10 -1.31 30.51 -41.64
C ASP A 10 -2.67 30.09 -42.24
N GLU A 11 -2.70 29.18 -43.24
CA GLU A 11 -3.94 28.62 -43.81
C GLU A 11 -4.74 27.76 -42.81
N LEU A 12 -4.05 26.96 -42.00
CA LEU A 12 -4.67 26.02 -41.06
C LEU A 12 -4.95 26.64 -39.69
N ALA A 13 -4.56 27.89 -39.46
CA ALA A 13 -4.60 28.57 -38.15
C ALA A 13 -3.92 27.75 -37.02
N VAL A 14 -2.84 27.04 -37.35
CA VAL A 14 -2.05 26.22 -36.42
C VAL A 14 -0.62 26.74 -36.32
N SER A 15 0.08 26.44 -35.22
CA SER A 15 1.47 26.87 -35.08
C SER A 15 2.42 26.11 -36.02
N LYS A 16 3.50 26.77 -36.47
CA LYS A 16 4.57 26.12 -37.25
C LYS A 16 5.15 24.88 -36.55
N THR A 17 5.19 24.91 -35.23
CA THR A 17 5.63 23.79 -34.39
C THR A 17 4.63 22.63 -34.41
N ALA A 18 3.32 22.91 -34.41
CA ALA A 18 2.29 21.89 -34.52
C ALA A 18 2.40 21.14 -35.86
N ILE A 19 2.59 21.86 -36.97
CA ILE A 19 2.85 21.22 -38.28
C ILE A 19 4.07 20.32 -38.20
N ARG A 20 5.20 20.81 -37.64
CA ARG A 20 6.42 20.01 -37.50
C ARG A 20 6.21 18.76 -36.65
N LYS A 21 5.34 18.79 -35.65
CA LYS A 21 5.01 17.63 -34.80
C LYS A 21 4.24 16.55 -35.55
N HIS A 22 3.40 16.94 -36.51
CA HIS A 22 2.63 16.02 -37.36
C HIS A 22 3.38 15.51 -38.59
N MET A 23 4.58 16.05 -38.84
CA MET A 23 5.48 15.52 -39.85
C MET A 23 6.29 14.38 -39.24
N ASP A 24 5.93 13.14 -39.54
CA ASP A 24 6.75 11.96 -39.22
C ASP A 24 7.98 11.87 -40.14
N ASP A 25 8.99 11.09 -39.76
CA ASP A 25 10.21 10.95 -40.57
C ASP A 25 9.93 10.37 -41.96
N LYS A 26 8.95 9.46 -42.06
CA LYS A 26 8.43 8.93 -43.34
C LYS A 26 7.70 10.00 -44.16
N PHE A 27 7.02 10.94 -43.50
CA PHE A 27 6.35 12.05 -44.15
C PHE A 27 7.38 13.06 -44.69
N ARG A 28 8.44 13.33 -43.91
CA ARG A 28 9.55 14.19 -44.30
C ARG A 28 10.27 13.67 -45.54
N SER A 29 10.55 12.37 -45.62
CA SER A 29 11.23 11.79 -46.78
C SER A 29 10.38 11.83 -48.05
N THR A 30 9.05 11.74 -47.93
CA THR A 30 8.15 11.54 -49.08
C THR A 30 7.59 12.86 -49.63
N TYR A 31 7.18 13.76 -48.74
CA TYR A 31 6.38 14.94 -49.09
C TYR A 31 7.09 16.28 -48.86
N THR A 32 8.34 16.28 -48.41
CA THR A 32 9.08 17.52 -48.16
C THR A 32 10.27 17.69 -49.10
N ILE A 33 10.44 18.92 -49.58
CA ILE A 33 11.56 19.32 -50.42
C ILE A 33 12.28 20.45 -49.69
N LYS A 34 13.57 20.27 -49.44
CA LYS A 34 14.43 21.34 -48.91
C LYS A 34 14.88 22.22 -50.06
N LYS A 35 14.47 23.49 -50.04
CA LYS A 35 14.97 24.53 -50.95
C LYS A 35 15.69 25.59 -50.13
N GLY A 36 17.00 25.38 -49.95
CA GLY A 36 17.86 26.20 -49.08
C GLY A 36 17.40 26.14 -47.61
N ASN A 37 17.12 27.30 -47.02
CA ASN A 37 16.68 27.43 -45.62
C ASN A 37 15.17 27.19 -45.41
N LYS A 38 14.41 26.90 -46.49
CA LYS A 38 12.97 26.68 -46.43
C LYS A 38 12.62 25.23 -46.75
N ILE A 39 11.59 24.72 -46.08
CA ILE A 39 11.00 23.42 -46.34
C ILE A 39 9.67 23.66 -47.07
N LEU A 40 9.58 23.12 -48.28
CA LEU A 40 8.39 23.11 -49.13
C LEU A 40 7.70 21.77 -48.96
N ILE A 41 6.36 21.80 -48.89
CA ILE A 41 5.53 20.61 -48.78
C ILE A 41 4.75 20.46 -50.09
N LYS A 42 4.76 19.24 -50.65
CA LYS A 42 3.97 18.88 -51.84
C LYS A 42 2.46 18.86 -51.51
N ASP A 43 1.61 19.04 -52.52
CA ASP A 43 0.15 19.01 -52.37
C ASP A 43 -0.37 17.78 -51.60
N GLU A 44 0.13 16.59 -51.92
CA GLU A 44 -0.25 15.34 -51.23
C GLU A 44 0.03 15.41 -49.72
N GLY A 45 1.15 16.01 -49.33
CA GLY A 45 1.49 16.22 -47.92
C GLY A 45 0.59 17.27 -47.25
N ILE A 46 0.21 18.31 -47.99
CA ILE A 46 -0.71 19.35 -47.52
C ILE A 46 -2.09 18.77 -47.23
N GLU A 47 -2.62 17.91 -48.09
CA GLU A 47 -3.93 17.26 -47.89
C GLU A 47 -3.92 16.32 -46.68
N LEU A 48 -2.85 15.53 -46.51
CA LEU A 48 -2.68 14.67 -45.34
C LEU A 48 -2.65 15.48 -44.04
N LEU A 49 -1.87 16.57 -44.01
CA LEU A 49 -1.82 17.46 -42.86
C LEU A 49 -3.18 18.12 -42.60
N LYS A 50 -3.85 18.64 -43.64
CA LYS A 50 -5.22 19.19 -43.56
C LYS A 50 -6.19 18.17 -42.96
N GLY A 51 -6.12 16.90 -43.36
CA GLY A 51 -6.92 15.80 -42.81
C GLY A 51 -6.62 15.51 -41.34
N GLN A 52 -5.34 15.46 -40.96
CA GLN A 52 -4.93 15.21 -39.57
C GLN A 52 -5.37 16.31 -38.61
N PHE A 53 -5.31 17.58 -39.03
CA PHE A 53 -5.75 18.71 -38.21
C PHE A 53 -7.29 18.81 -38.13
N LYS A 54 -8.02 18.55 -39.23
CA LYS A 54 -9.49 18.45 -39.22
C LYS A 54 -9.99 17.34 -38.28
N ASN A 55 -9.35 16.17 -38.35
CA ASN A 55 -9.67 15.05 -37.46
C ASN A 55 -9.29 15.33 -35.99
N GLN A 56 -8.30 16.19 -35.74
CA GLN A 56 -7.93 16.58 -34.37
C GLN A 56 -8.92 17.53 -33.72
N GLY A 57 -9.43 18.51 -34.48
CA GLY A 57 -10.57 19.32 -34.06
C GLY A 57 -11.78 18.43 -33.75
N ALA A 58 -12.00 17.39 -34.55
CA ALA A 58 -13.01 16.37 -34.31
C ALA A 58 -12.68 15.42 -33.15
N THR A 59 -11.43 15.18 -32.74
CA THR A 59 -11.14 14.36 -31.53
C THR A 59 -11.38 15.08 -30.22
N ASN A 60 -11.42 16.43 -30.22
CA ASN A 60 -11.96 17.14 -29.07
C ASN A 60 -13.49 17.01 -28.96
N THR A 61 -14.20 16.77 -30.07
CA THR A 61 -15.63 16.42 -30.06
C THR A 61 -15.90 14.90 -30.03
N ARG A 62 -14.97 14.03 -30.43
CA ARG A 62 -15.01 12.56 -30.22
C ARG A 62 -14.58 12.14 -28.81
N LYS A 63 -14.60 13.07 -27.85
CA LYS A 63 -14.87 12.73 -26.45
C LYS A 63 -16.37 12.54 -26.18
N ALA A 64 -17.25 13.02 -27.07
CA ALA A 64 -18.70 12.79 -27.01
C ALA A 64 -19.16 11.58 -27.83
N GLU A 65 -18.48 11.21 -28.92
CA GLU A 65 -18.85 10.05 -29.77
C GLU A 65 -18.14 8.74 -29.39
N LYS A 66 -17.72 8.58 -28.12
CA LYS A 66 -17.33 7.27 -27.54
C LYS A 66 -18.50 6.60 -26.80
N GLU A 67 -19.72 7.08 -26.98
CA GLU A 67 -20.88 6.61 -26.23
C GLU A 67 -21.41 5.24 -26.68
N THR A 68 -21.08 4.75 -27.88
CA THR A 68 -21.52 3.42 -28.35
C THR A 68 -20.51 2.29 -28.14
N ALA A 69 -19.25 2.60 -27.80
CA ALA A 69 -18.27 1.62 -27.30
C ALA A 69 -18.16 1.63 -25.76
N ASN A 70 -18.70 2.66 -25.11
CA ASN A 70 -18.79 2.73 -23.65
C ASN A 70 -19.82 1.77 -23.07
N GLU A 71 -20.77 1.22 -23.83
CA GLU A 71 -21.79 0.35 -23.23
C GLU A 71 -21.25 -1.05 -22.88
N THR A 72 -20.28 -1.58 -23.64
CA THR A 72 -19.62 -2.85 -23.31
C THR A 72 -18.57 -2.67 -22.21
N VAL A 73 -17.81 -1.57 -22.23
CA VAL A 73 -16.83 -1.24 -21.17
C VAL A 73 -17.53 -0.82 -19.87
N ALA A 74 -18.69 -0.15 -19.92
CA ALA A 74 -19.47 0.17 -18.74
C ALA A 74 -20.23 -1.03 -18.16
N LYS A 75 -20.61 -2.02 -18.98
CA LYS A 75 -21.12 -3.32 -18.49
C LYS A 75 -20.01 -4.09 -17.78
N ASP A 76 -18.83 -4.21 -18.41
CA ASP A 76 -17.66 -4.87 -17.82
C ASP A 76 -17.20 -4.19 -16.51
N ASN A 77 -17.25 -2.85 -16.43
CA ASN A 77 -16.94 -2.11 -15.20
C ASN A 77 -18.02 -2.28 -14.11
N ARG A 78 -19.30 -2.36 -14.49
CA ARG A 78 -20.40 -2.65 -13.54
C ARG A 78 -20.30 -4.07 -13.00
N ASP A 79 -20.01 -5.03 -13.85
CA ASP A 79 -19.83 -6.44 -13.48
C ASP A 79 -18.61 -6.60 -12.56
N GLN A 80 -17.51 -5.91 -12.84
CA GLN A 80 -16.36 -5.83 -11.92
C GLN A 80 -16.70 -5.17 -10.59
N SER A 81 -17.47 -4.08 -10.60
CA SER A 81 -17.89 -3.41 -9.35
C SER A 81 -18.81 -4.28 -8.50
N HIS A 82 -19.67 -5.09 -9.13
CA HIS A 82 -20.56 -6.01 -8.45
C HIS A 82 -19.81 -7.20 -7.87
N LEU A 83 -18.85 -7.77 -8.61
CA LEU A 83 -17.97 -8.83 -8.12
C LEU A 83 -17.12 -8.37 -6.93
N LEU A 84 -16.59 -7.13 -7.00
CA LEU A 84 -15.85 -6.53 -5.89
C LEU A 84 -16.75 -6.28 -4.67
N ALA A 85 -17.99 -5.85 -4.88
CA ALA A 85 -18.96 -5.67 -3.79
C ALA A 85 -19.30 -6.99 -3.09
N GLU A 86 -19.54 -8.06 -3.87
CA GLU A 86 -19.78 -9.41 -3.34
C GLU A 86 -18.59 -9.92 -2.53
N GLN A 87 -17.36 -9.73 -3.05
CA GLN A 87 -16.15 -10.09 -2.34
C GLN A 87 -16.00 -9.32 -1.01
N LEU A 88 -16.36 -8.04 -0.98
CA LEU A 88 -16.34 -7.24 0.25
C LEU A 88 -17.37 -7.73 1.27
N GLU A 89 -18.56 -8.14 0.83
CA GLU A 89 -19.57 -8.72 1.70
C GLU A 89 -19.12 -10.04 2.31
N ASP A 90 -18.50 -10.92 1.51
CA ASP A 90 -18.00 -12.20 2.01
C ASP A 90 -16.82 -12.04 2.95
N GLN A 91 -15.90 -11.11 2.65
CA GLN A 91 -14.83 -10.74 3.58
C GLN A 91 -15.38 -10.18 4.89
N ARG A 92 -16.42 -9.35 4.82
CA ARG A 92 -17.06 -8.79 6.00
C ARG A 92 -17.73 -9.87 6.86
N LYS A 93 -18.47 -10.81 6.25
CA LYS A 93 -19.05 -11.96 6.97
C LYS A 93 -17.97 -12.79 7.65
N GLN A 94 -16.86 -13.05 6.96
CA GLN A 94 -15.74 -13.80 7.53
C GLN A 94 -15.12 -13.07 8.72
N ILE A 95 -14.98 -11.74 8.65
CA ILE A 95 -14.50 -10.93 9.79
C ILE A 95 -15.48 -11.03 10.95
N GLU A 96 -16.79 -10.90 10.72
CA GLU A 96 -17.81 -11.01 11.77
C GLU A 96 -17.81 -12.40 12.45
N GLU A 97 -17.58 -13.48 11.70
CA GLU A 97 -17.43 -14.83 12.27
C GLU A 97 -16.15 -14.97 13.09
N LYS A 98 -15.02 -14.46 12.59
CA LYS A 98 -13.75 -14.45 13.33
C LYS A 98 -13.87 -13.62 14.62
N ASP A 99 -14.53 -12.48 14.58
CA ASP A 99 -14.75 -11.62 15.74
C ASP A 99 -15.62 -12.31 16.80
N LYS A 100 -16.66 -13.06 16.38
CA LYS A 100 -17.45 -13.89 17.30
C LYS A 100 -16.61 -14.97 17.96
N GLN A 101 -15.77 -15.68 17.20
CA GLN A 101 -14.85 -16.68 17.76
C GLN A 101 -13.87 -16.06 18.75
N ILE A 102 -13.33 -14.87 18.45
CA ILE A 102 -12.44 -14.14 19.36
C ILE A 102 -13.18 -13.76 20.65
N ALA A 103 -14.43 -13.30 20.55
CA ALA A 103 -15.24 -12.98 21.73
C ALA A 103 -15.50 -14.21 22.61
N GLU A 104 -15.83 -15.37 22.02
CA GLU A 104 -16.01 -16.63 22.73
C GLU A 104 -14.72 -17.09 23.43
N LEU A 105 -13.58 -17.04 22.72
CA LEU A 105 -12.28 -17.36 23.29
C LEU A 105 -11.90 -16.42 24.43
N HIS A 106 -12.17 -15.12 24.28
CA HIS A 106 -11.92 -14.13 25.32
C HIS A 106 -12.79 -14.40 26.57
N GLN A 107 -14.07 -14.74 26.40
CA GLN A 107 -14.95 -15.13 27.50
C GLN A 107 -14.46 -16.41 28.20
N LEU A 108 -14.04 -17.43 27.43
CA LEU A 108 -13.51 -18.68 27.99
C LEU A 108 -12.21 -18.42 28.77
N LEU A 109 -11.35 -17.57 28.24
CA LEU A 109 -10.11 -17.16 28.91
C LEU A 109 -10.42 -16.46 30.24
N ASP A 110 -11.34 -15.48 30.25
CA ASP A 110 -11.76 -14.79 31.48
C ASP A 110 -12.33 -15.76 32.52
N GLN A 111 -13.16 -16.71 32.09
CA GLN A 111 -13.68 -17.77 32.98
C GLN A 111 -12.55 -18.63 33.55
N SER A 112 -11.57 -19.03 32.74
CA SER A 112 -10.43 -19.83 33.20
C SER A 112 -9.57 -19.07 34.21
N GLN A 113 -9.35 -17.76 34.00
CA GLN A 113 -8.59 -16.91 34.92
C GLN A 113 -9.33 -16.75 36.25
N ARG A 114 -10.64 -16.52 36.22
CA ARG A 114 -11.47 -16.45 37.43
C ARG A 114 -11.46 -17.76 38.22
N LEU A 115 -11.57 -18.90 37.54
CA LEU A 115 -11.52 -20.22 38.18
C LEU A 115 -10.14 -20.47 38.80
N GLN A 116 -9.05 -20.12 38.12
CA GLN A 116 -7.70 -20.22 38.68
C GLN A 116 -7.54 -19.35 39.93
N LEU A 117 -8.06 -18.12 39.92
CA LEU A 117 -8.05 -17.24 41.09
C LEU A 117 -8.90 -17.80 42.24
N ASP A 118 -10.09 -18.35 41.97
CA ASP A 118 -10.93 -18.98 43.00
C ASP A 118 -10.24 -20.20 43.63
N VAL A 119 -9.60 -21.05 42.80
CA VAL A 119 -8.81 -22.19 43.27
C VAL A 119 -7.64 -21.72 44.13
N GLN A 120 -6.87 -20.71 43.69
CA GLN A 120 -5.78 -20.15 44.49
C GLN A 120 -6.26 -19.55 45.82
N ASN A 121 -7.38 -18.84 45.81
CA ASN A 121 -7.95 -18.25 47.02
C ASN A 121 -8.45 -19.33 48.00
N LYS A 122 -9.07 -20.40 47.49
CA LYS A 122 -9.51 -21.54 48.30
C LYS A 122 -8.32 -22.30 48.90
N LEU A 123 -7.27 -22.53 48.12
CA LEU A 123 -6.04 -23.14 48.60
C LEU A 123 -5.42 -22.30 49.72
N LYS A 124 -5.25 -20.99 49.54
CA LYS A 124 -4.77 -20.08 50.60
C LYS A 124 -5.63 -20.11 51.86
N GLN A 125 -6.96 -20.15 51.72
CA GLN A 125 -7.86 -20.26 52.87
C GLN A 125 -7.72 -21.59 53.61
N LEU A 126 -7.53 -22.68 52.88
CA LEU A 126 -7.29 -24.00 53.46
C LEU A 126 -5.92 -24.10 54.11
N GLU A 127 -4.88 -23.55 53.50
CA GLU A 127 -3.54 -23.44 54.11
C GLU A 127 -3.61 -22.62 55.41
N ASN A 128 -4.30 -21.49 55.41
CA ASN A 128 -4.51 -20.68 56.61
C ASN A 128 -5.32 -21.42 57.69
N LYS A 129 -6.37 -22.18 57.32
CA LYS A 129 -7.16 -22.99 58.26
C LYS A 129 -6.40 -24.20 58.79
N SER A 130 -5.61 -24.86 57.95
CA SER A 130 -4.79 -26.01 58.33
C SER A 130 -3.57 -25.59 59.14
N GLY A 131 -2.99 -24.41 58.86
CA GLY A 131 -1.92 -23.80 59.65
C GLY A 131 -2.35 -23.47 61.08
N ASN A 132 -3.64 -23.24 61.32
CA ASN A 132 -4.19 -23.01 62.65
C ASN A 132 -4.44 -24.30 63.48
N SER A 133 -4.32 -25.50 62.90
CA SER A 133 -4.54 -26.76 63.63
C SER A 133 -3.26 -27.49 64.05
N THR A 134 -2.08 -27.04 63.63
CA THR A 134 -0.82 -27.73 63.93
C THR A 134 0.33 -26.76 64.13
N GLN A 135 0.30 -25.90 65.14
CA GLN A 135 1.53 -25.30 65.70
C GLN A 135 1.43 -25.14 67.23
N THR A 136 1.50 -26.26 67.95
CA THR A 136 2.31 -26.28 69.18
C THR A 136 3.59 -27.05 68.87
N LYS A 137 4.67 -26.29 68.61
CA LYS A 137 6.05 -26.53 69.06
C LYS A 137 6.99 -25.61 68.28
N THR A 138 7.21 -24.47 68.92
CA THR A 138 8.38 -23.61 68.84
C THR A 138 9.69 -24.41 68.79
N ILE A 139 10.56 -24.08 67.82
CA ILE A 139 12.00 -23.92 68.04
C ILE A 139 12.40 -22.63 67.33
N GLU A 140 12.97 -21.71 68.12
CA GLU A 140 13.39 -20.35 67.78
C GLU A 140 14.74 -20.28 67.05
N GLN A 141 15.05 -19.04 66.60
CA GLN A 141 16.35 -18.41 66.27
C GLN A 141 16.58 -18.26 64.75
N THR A 142 16.74 -17.08 64.13
CA THR A 142 17.03 -15.68 64.53
C THR A 142 16.66 -14.72 63.35
N PRO A 143 16.51 -13.40 63.57
CA PRO A 143 16.07 -12.46 62.53
C PRO A 143 17.26 -11.84 61.78
N THR A 144 17.25 -11.88 60.45
CA THR A 144 18.01 -10.91 59.64
C THR A 144 17.23 -10.60 58.37
N GLU A 145 16.63 -9.42 58.42
CA GLU A 145 16.03 -8.68 57.31
C GLU A 145 17.12 -8.43 56.26
N HIS A 146 16.94 -8.91 55.00
CA HIS A 146 17.48 -8.28 53.79
C HIS A 146 16.89 -8.94 52.54
N GLN A 147 16.00 -8.17 51.89
CA GLN A 147 15.90 -7.93 50.45
C GLN A 147 15.68 -9.13 49.50
N SER A 148 14.52 -9.07 48.87
CA SER A 148 14.14 -9.64 47.58
C SER A 148 15.29 -9.76 46.58
N GLU A 149 15.45 -10.93 45.95
CA GLU A 149 15.87 -11.03 44.55
C GLU A 149 15.49 -12.40 43.96
N ASP A 150 14.59 -12.35 42.98
CA ASP A 150 14.17 -13.45 42.13
C ASP A 150 15.37 -14.05 41.38
N ASN A 151 15.73 -15.29 41.71
CA ASN A 151 16.66 -16.07 40.91
C ASN A 151 15.89 -16.95 39.93
N ILE A 152 15.68 -16.44 38.71
CA ILE A 152 15.41 -17.25 37.52
C ILE A 152 16.75 -17.33 36.76
N PRO A 153 17.28 -18.52 36.45
CA PRO A 153 18.54 -18.64 35.72
C PRO A 153 18.32 -18.26 34.25
N ASP A 154 18.87 -17.11 33.85
CA ASP A 154 18.91 -16.65 32.46
C ASP A 154 19.99 -17.44 31.70
N ASN A 155 19.64 -18.64 31.24
CA ASN A 155 20.46 -19.38 30.29
C ASN A 155 20.07 -19.04 28.85
N TYR A 156 20.47 -17.86 28.37
CA TYR A 156 20.75 -17.63 26.94
C TYR A 156 21.71 -16.43 26.77
N GLN A 157 23.00 -16.72 26.64
CA GLN A 157 24.01 -15.71 26.35
C GLN A 157 24.72 -16.07 25.03
N PRO A 158 24.46 -15.37 23.91
CA PRO A 158 25.26 -15.56 22.71
C PRO A 158 26.60 -14.84 22.91
N THR A 159 27.67 -15.64 22.88
CA THR A 159 29.06 -15.20 22.96
C THR A 159 29.41 -14.23 21.83
N SER A 160 29.83 -13.01 22.17
CA SER A 160 30.80 -12.27 21.35
C SER A 160 31.42 -11.12 22.15
N ALA A 161 32.48 -11.44 22.88
CA ALA A 161 33.47 -10.45 23.32
C ALA A 161 34.76 -10.70 22.53
N GLY A 162 34.88 -10.02 21.40
CA GLY A 162 36.13 -9.78 20.70
C GLY A 162 36.39 -8.27 20.74
N ASP A 163 37.38 -7.90 21.55
CA ASP A 163 37.93 -6.59 21.87
C ASP A 163 37.87 -5.53 20.73
N GLY A 164 37.41 -4.32 21.04
CA GLY A 164 37.36 -3.22 20.07
C GLY A 164 36.62 -1.96 20.52
N ARG A 165 37.41 -0.96 20.93
CA ARG A 165 37.07 0.46 21.21
C ARG A 165 35.73 0.98 20.67
N PHE A 166 34.93 1.54 21.57
CA PHE A 166 33.73 2.31 21.29
C PHE A 166 34.09 3.70 20.71
N GLU A 167 33.91 3.89 19.40
CA GLU A 167 33.80 5.21 18.78
C GLU A 167 32.34 5.53 18.46
N SER A 168 31.87 6.66 19.00
CA SER A 168 30.51 7.15 18.84
C SER A 168 30.31 7.81 17.47
N THR A 169 29.85 7.03 16.48
CA THR A 169 29.31 7.61 15.25
C THR A 169 27.81 7.46 15.19
N GLY A 170 27.12 8.61 15.21
CA GLY A 170 25.69 8.73 15.38
C GLY A 170 24.87 8.16 14.23
N ARG A 171 24.29 6.98 14.42
CA ARG A 171 23.16 6.51 13.63
C ARG A 171 22.06 5.97 14.54
N LYS A 172 20.94 6.69 14.57
CA LYS A 172 19.71 6.27 15.28
C LYS A 172 19.19 4.98 14.63
N LYS A 173 19.16 3.89 15.40
CA LYS A 173 18.53 2.63 14.98
C LYS A 173 17.01 2.81 15.00
N HIS A 174 16.36 2.65 13.85
CA HIS A 174 14.91 2.77 13.72
C HIS A 174 14.31 1.36 13.68
N TRP A 175 13.47 1.01 14.65
CA TRP A 175 12.91 -0.34 14.79
C TRP A 175 11.56 -0.55 14.09
N TRP A 176 10.87 0.47 13.56
CA TRP A 176 9.58 0.24 12.89
C TRP A 176 9.48 1.02 11.59
N GLN A 177 9.21 0.33 10.48
CA GLN A 177 8.77 0.92 9.20
C GLN A 177 7.58 0.09 8.72
N PHE A 178 6.37 0.63 8.88
CA PHE A 178 5.18 0.10 8.19
C PHE A 178 5.19 0.59 6.73
N GLY A 179 4.66 -0.27 5.86
CA GLY A 179 4.86 -0.29 4.41
C GLY A 179 4.38 0.94 3.63
N ARG A 180 4.92 1.00 2.40
CA ARG A 180 4.34 1.68 1.24
C ARG A 180 3.66 0.66 0.36
#